data_AF-A0A087USR3-F1
#
_entry.id   AF-A0A087USR3-F1
#
_cell.length_a   1.000
_cell.length_b   1.000
_cell.length_c   1.000
_cell.angle_alpha   90.00
_cell.angle_beta   90.00
_cell.angle_gamma   90.00
#
_symmetry.space_group_name_H-M   'P 1'
#
loop_
_entity.id
_entity.type
_entity.pdbx_description
1 polymer ?
#
loop_
_entity_poly.entity_id
_entity_poly.type
_entity_poly.pdbx_seq_one_letter_code
_entity_poly.pdbx_strand_id
1 'polypeptide(L)'
;MIDSNKGQPQIVLDTDFKDVDLSSQDERNECNGAVPATDITNEKKEEPENVNTEDENAHITWRICKNYKISICKPLIPLKMALLVWFGAGSIIGSFLAVYFKQRGLALSELSTIFIIAPFAQFLGTAVSGVIADKLGRSKPVLVGNLIITLLAVAGMLLMPRMNPESCNQQPLNLKCHYLEFDRLIARSACDIEEDIIEVTSCSVQCPENVTQYCFGRNLICEILARNQEFGNFSLSIHVNGTFKIKHKCFYNVHTLTHKNITYSWCNVPHKMYCRINCSYFSEEKCNREGKSRWKLLIANVVLFILFLTTFTTCYRIFDVTAMSLVKQYNSDFGHERFFSILGVLIFSPVAGYIVDANTSPGEEKHYASAFYCFIGMCIIILAIIYKLDVQIMPPGKNMWKKILNLLKNADVISFICVLLVLGTTWNFTKNFTNWFLAELNTPGVLFGLIPAVSGLYGLPFLMTSKWWVQKIGSPNIFILALLAYVCSAIGYSFLFDPWYSLFLEVTSIFTYHLLWVAVILHSHEIAPEGLTATVISTAGGIHYSIGKGSGSLIGGLIMDSFGGRIAYRVIAIICLISAVIYGIYLYIRRICFTENHDIKNRDIDENLECEEESKEIYALESKI
;
A
#
# COMPACT_ATOMS: atom_id res chain seq x y z
N MET A 1 -11.09 75.41 -9.04
CA MET A 1 -11.62 75.88 -10.32
C MET A 1 -12.62 74.84 -10.79
N ILE A 2 -13.87 75.28 -10.94
CA ILE A 2 -15.02 74.66 -11.64
C ILE A 2 -15.90 73.67 -10.85
N ASP A 3 -17.01 74.28 -10.39
CA ASP A 3 -18.39 73.84 -10.14
C ASP A 3 -18.96 72.64 -10.93
N SER A 4 -19.95 71.92 -10.38
CA SER A 4 -21.40 72.25 -10.54
C SER A 4 -22.37 71.06 -10.28
N ASN A 5 -23.29 71.29 -9.33
CA ASN A 5 -24.74 71.02 -9.25
C ASN A 5 -25.49 69.89 -10.04
N LYS A 6 -26.36 69.22 -9.24
CA LYS A 6 -27.83 68.93 -9.37
C LYS A 6 -28.40 67.93 -10.41
N GLY A 7 -29.31 67.07 -9.90
CA GLY A 7 -30.43 66.48 -10.66
C GLY A 7 -31.14 65.28 -9.98
N GLN A 8 -32.21 65.53 -9.21
CA GLN A 8 -33.35 64.61 -8.98
C GLN A 8 -34.49 65.02 -9.95
N PRO A 9 -35.68 64.37 -10.05
CA PRO A 9 -36.15 62.98 -9.82
C PRO A 9 -37.00 62.44 -11.02
N GLN A 10 -37.51 61.19 -11.00
CA GLN A 10 -38.85 60.87 -11.54
C GLN A 10 -39.37 59.48 -11.14
N ILE A 11 -40.56 59.48 -10.54
CA ILE A 11 -41.45 58.35 -10.31
C ILE A 11 -42.48 58.38 -11.43
N VAL A 12 -42.69 57.27 -12.14
CA VAL A 12 -43.95 56.95 -12.82
C VAL A 12 -44.24 55.47 -12.59
N LEU A 13 -45.34 55.22 -11.89
CA LEU A 13 -46.00 53.92 -11.78
C LEU A 13 -46.53 53.53 -13.17
N ASP A 14 -46.33 52.27 -13.55
CA ASP A 14 -47.33 51.56 -14.35
C ASP A 14 -47.58 50.18 -13.73
N THR A 15 -48.85 49.96 -13.45
CA THR A 15 -49.49 48.79 -12.89
C THR A 15 -49.72 47.73 -13.97
N ASP A 16 -49.28 46.51 -13.72
CA ASP A 16 -50.07 45.29 -14.01
C ASP A 16 -49.38 44.08 -13.34
N PHE A 17 -49.77 43.83 -12.09
CA PHE A 17 -49.48 42.59 -11.37
C PHE A 17 -50.57 41.59 -11.76
N LYS A 18 -50.21 40.60 -12.59
CA LYS A 18 -50.95 39.34 -12.73
C LYS A 18 -50.07 38.23 -12.16
N ASP A 19 -50.57 37.61 -11.09
CA ASP A 19 -50.34 36.25 -10.61
C ASP A 19 -48.99 35.60 -11.00
N VAL A 20 -47.99 35.74 -10.12
CA VAL A 20 -46.81 34.87 -10.10
C VAL A 20 -47.16 33.66 -9.24
N ASP A 21 -47.69 32.64 -9.89
CA ASP A 21 -47.83 31.31 -9.33
C ASP A 21 -46.42 30.69 -9.19
N LEU A 22 -45.96 30.52 -7.94
CA LEU A 22 -44.82 29.68 -7.60
C LEU A 22 -45.22 28.21 -7.78
N SER A 23 -45.13 27.68 -9.00
CA SER A 23 -45.13 26.24 -9.23
C SER A 23 -44.46 25.86 -10.55
N SER A 24 -43.13 25.98 -10.63
CA SER A 24 -42.34 25.32 -11.67
C SER A 24 -41.55 24.15 -11.09
N GLN A 25 -42.27 23.03 -10.97
CA GLN A 25 -41.86 21.68 -11.38
C GLN A 25 -40.43 21.24 -11.03
N ASP A 26 -40.36 20.60 -9.86
CA ASP A 26 -39.48 19.47 -9.56
C ASP A 26 -39.82 18.30 -10.51
N GLU A 27 -39.26 18.29 -11.73
CA GLU A 27 -39.19 17.06 -12.52
C GLU A 27 -38.07 16.17 -11.97
N ARG A 28 -38.44 15.40 -10.95
CA ARG A 28 -37.78 14.18 -10.52
C ARG A 28 -37.68 13.21 -11.71
N ASN A 29 -36.50 13.11 -12.32
CA ASN A 29 -36.14 11.96 -13.13
C ASN A 29 -35.88 10.75 -12.21
N GLU A 30 -36.97 10.05 -11.86
CA GLU A 30 -36.92 8.69 -11.33
C GLU A 30 -36.41 7.73 -12.42
N CYS A 31 -35.13 7.40 -12.40
CA CYS A 31 -34.62 6.25 -13.15
C CYS A 31 -34.86 4.96 -12.33
N ASN A 32 -36.12 4.49 -12.33
CA ASN A 32 -36.45 3.16 -11.86
C ASN A 32 -35.85 2.10 -12.80
N GLY A 33 -35.19 1.12 -12.19
CA GLY A 33 -34.68 -0.05 -12.87
C GLY A 33 -35.80 -1.00 -13.29
N ALA A 34 -35.52 -1.74 -14.38
CA ALA A 34 -36.17 -2.97 -14.85
C ALA A 34 -37.68 -2.91 -15.19
N VAL A 35 -37.99 -3.06 -16.48
CA VAL A 35 -39.32 -3.51 -16.97
C VAL A 35 -39.11 -4.65 -17.99
N PRO A 36 -39.88 -5.77 -17.93
CA PRO A 36 -39.75 -6.90 -18.84
C PRO A 36 -40.50 -6.68 -20.17
N ALA A 37 -40.16 -7.51 -21.16
CA ALA A 37 -40.54 -7.40 -22.57
C ALA A 37 -42.04 -7.56 -22.86
N THR A 38 -42.53 -6.82 -23.87
CA THR A 38 -43.67 -7.18 -24.72
C THR A 38 -43.40 -6.77 -26.17
N ASP A 39 -43.54 -7.74 -27.08
CA ASP A 39 -43.64 -7.55 -28.53
C ASP A 39 -44.85 -6.68 -28.90
N ILE A 40 -44.73 -5.83 -29.93
CA ILE A 40 -45.71 -5.60 -31.01
C ILE A 40 -45.05 -4.81 -32.15
N THR A 41 -45.49 -5.16 -33.34
CA THR A 41 -45.07 -4.89 -34.72
C THR A 41 -45.11 -3.44 -35.23
N ASN A 42 -44.18 -3.16 -36.18
CA ASN A 42 -44.24 -2.26 -37.35
C ASN A 42 -45.23 -1.08 -37.36
N GLU A 43 -44.69 0.15 -37.41
CA GLU A 43 -45.14 1.18 -38.36
C GLU A 43 -44.04 2.22 -38.64
N LYS A 44 -43.82 2.54 -39.92
CA LYS A 44 -42.92 3.60 -40.40
C LYS A 44 -43.69 4.93 -40.42
N LYS A 45 -43.09 6.02 -39.91
CA LYS A 45 -42.97 7.31 -40.62
C LYS A 45 -42.20 8.39 -39.85
N GLU A 46 -41.28 9.00 -40.60
CA GLU A 46 -40.83 10.40 -40.60
C GLU A 46 -40.08 10.96 -39.37
N GLU A 47 -38.77 11.17 -39.57
CA GLU A 47 -37.90 12.06 -38.78
C GLU A 47 -38.40 13.52 -38.83
N PRO A 48 -38.17 14.26 -37.74
CA PRO A 48 -37.52 15.55 -37.82
C PRO A 48 -36.07 15.42 -37.31
N GLU A 49 -35.15 15.86 -38.16
CA GLU A 49 -33.73 16.02 -37.86
C GLU A 49 -33.49 16.95 -36.65
N ASN A 50 -32.32 16.71 -36.03
CA ASN A 50 -31.51 17.65 -35.24
C ASN A 50 -31.82 17.82 -33.74
N VAL A 51 -31.42 16.84 -32.92
CA VAL A 51 -30.78 17.08 -31.61
C VAL A 51 -29.75 15.95 -31.30
N ASN A 52 -28.47 16.33 -31.21
CA ASN A 52 -27.32 15.67 -30.53
C ASN A 52 -26.76 14.33 -31.06
N THR A 53 -25.94 14.39 -32.11
CA THR A 53 -25.08 13.30 -32.62
C THR A 53 -23.68 13.21 -31.97
N GLU A 54 -23.35 14.04 -30.97
CA GLU A 54 -22.01 14.06 -30.35
C GLU A 54 -21.84 13.11 -29.15
N ASP A 55 -22.90 12.77 -28.42
CA ASP A 55 -22.80 11.93 -27.20
C ASP A 55 -22.68 10.42 -27.47
N GLU A 56 -23.24 9.92 -28.58
CA GLU A 56 -23.18 8.47 -28.91
C GLU A 56 -21.77 7.99 -29.28
N ASN A 57 -20.89 8.89 -29.73
CA ASN A 57 -19.52 8.55 -30.10
C ASN A 57 -18.57 8.43 -28.91
N ALA A 58 -18.97 8.81 -27.69
CA ALA A 58 -18.11 8.79 -26.50
C ALA A 58 -18.03 7.41 -25.83
N HIS A 59 -18.95 6.49 -26.10
CA HIS A 59 -19.08 5.23 -25.36
C HIS A 59 -18.86 4.00 -26.26
N ILE A 60 -17.87 3.16 -25.92
CA ILE A 60 -17.73 1.83 -26.52
C ILE A 60 -18.56 0.86 -25.67
N THR A 61 -19.63 0.30 -26.23
CA THR A 61 -20.46 -0.67 -25.52
C THR A 61 -20.12 -2.10 -25.92
N TRP A 62 -19.75 -2.94 -24.95
CA TRP A 62 -19.59 -4.39 -25.12
C TRP A 62 -20.75 -5.11 -24.44
N ARG A 63 -21.47 -5.96 -25.19
CA ARG A 63 -22.49 -6.86 -24.63
C ARG A 63 -21.81 -8.18 -24.27
N ILE A 64 -21.75 -8.50 -22.98
CA ILE A 64 -21.21 -9.77 -22.48
C ILE A 64 -22.31 -10.84 -22.40
N CYS A 65 -23.56 -10.44 -22.07
CA CYS A 65 -24.75 -11.30 -22.04
C CYS A 65 -26.00 -10.47 -22.35
N LYS A 66 -27.14 -11.11 -22.69
CA LYS A 66 -28.40 -10.43 -23.12
C LYS A 66 -28.84 -9.26 -22.23
N ASN A 67 -28.47 -9.26 -20.94
CA ASN A 67 -28.87 -8.24 -19.96
C ASN A 67 -27.71 -7.40 -19.37
N TYR A 68 -26.45 -7.59 -19.79
CA TYR A 68 -25.29 -6.84 -19.25
C TYR A 68 -24.56 -6.08 -20.36
N LYS A 69 -24.67 -4.75 -20.34
CA LYS A 69 -23.93 -3.82 -21.21
C LYS A 69 -22.79 -3.17 -20.40
N ILE A 70 -21.55 -3.37 -20.82
CA ILE A 70 -20.42 -2.57 -20.31
C ILE A 70 -20.22 -1.40 -21.25
N SER A 71 -20.40 -0.18 -20.75
CA SER A 71 -20.14 1.06 -21.48
C SER A 71 -18.81 1.66 -21.02
N ILE A 72 -17.84 1.81 -21.93
CA ILE A 72 -16.54 2.41 -21.64
C ILE A 72 -16.48 3.79 -22.29
N CYS A 73 -16.38 4.84 -21.47
CA CYS A 73 -16.10 6.18 -21.96
C CYS A 73 -14.70 6.23 -22.61
N LYS A 74 -14.64 6.50 -23.92
CA LYS A 74 -13.41 6.71 -24.69
C LYS A 74 -12.42 7.70 -24.05
N PRO A 75 -12.84 8.86 -23.50
CA PRO A 75 -11.89 9.80 -22.88
C PRO A 75 -11.22 9.28 -21.60
N LEU A 76 -11.81 8.26 -20.94
CA LEU A 76 -11.24 7.64 -19.74
C LEU A 76 -10.27 6.48 -20.04
N ILE A 77 -10.16 6.03 -21.29
CA ILE A 77 -9.27 4.92 -21.67
C ILE A 77 -7.80 5.20 -21.27
N PRO A 78 -7.21 6.39 -21.53
CA PRO A 78 -5.84 6.68 -21.11
C PRO A 78 -5.67 6.59 -19.59
N LEU A 79 -6.65 7.04 -18.81
CA LEU A 79 -6.64 6.96 -17.35
C LEU A 79 -6.62 5.49 -16.89
N LYS A 80 -7.51 4.66 -17.43
CA LYS A 80 -7.60 3.22 -17.11
C LYS A 80 -6.28 2.51 -17.36
N MET A 81 -5.66 2.76 -18.51
CA MET A 81 -4.35 2.21 -18.86
C MET A 81 -3.26 2.71 -17.92
N ALA A 82 -3.22 4.01 -17.60
CA ALA A 82 -2.24 4.57 -16.67
C ALA A 82 -2.39 3.97 -15.26
N LEU A 83 -3.62 3.80 -14.76
CA LEU A 83 -3.91 3.18 -13.48
C LEU A 83 -3.47 1.70 -13.44
N LEU A 84 -3.77 0.94 -14.50
CA LEU A 84 -3.36 -0.46 -14.62
C LEU A 84 -1.82 -0.59 -14.59
N VAL A 85 -1.12 0.21 -15.39
CA VAL A 85 0.35 0.15 -15.47
C VAL A 85 1.01 0.67 -14.19
N TRP A 86 0.51 1.75 -13.56
CA TRP A 86 1.11 2.29 -12.34
C TRP A 86 1.00 1.34 -11.15
N PHE A 87 -0.19 0.76 -10.94
CA PHE A 87 -0.40 -0.22 -9.87
C PHE A 87 0.38 -1.51 -10.14
N GLY A 88 0.45 -1.95 -11.40
CA GLY A 88 1.29 -3.07 -11.82
C GLY A 88 2.78 -2.82 -11.54
N ALA A 89 3.32 -1.68 -11.97
CA ALA A 89 4.69 -1.27 -11.73
C ALA A 89 5.01 -1.25 -10.23
N GLY A 90 4.09 -0.70 -9.42
CA GLY A 90 4.23 -0.68 -7.97
C GLY A 90 4.31 -2.06 -7.32
N SER A 91 3.56 -3.04 -7.84
CA SER A 91 3.62 -4.42 -7.35
C SER A 91 4.98 -5.10 -7.64
N ILE A 92 5.59 -4.79 -8.78
CA ILE A 92 6.91 -5.32 -9.17
C ILE A 92 7.99 -4.73 -8.27
N ILE A 93 8.08 -3.40 -8.19
CA ILE A 93 9.15 -2.76 -7.41
C ILE A 93 8.99 -3.00 -5.91
N GLY A 94 7.76 -2.96 -5.40
CA GLY A 94 7.46 -3.11 -3.97
C GLY A 94 7.91 -4.45 -3.39
N SER A 95 7.87 -5.52 -4.19
CA SER A 95 8.24 -6.87 -3.77
C SER A 95 9.75 -7.07 -3.59
N PHE A 96 10.58 -6.32 -4.34
CA PHE A 96 12.03 -6.54 -4.37
C PHE A 96 12.85 -5.37 -3.81
N LEU A 97 12.22 -4.24 -3.50
CA LEU A 97 12.92 -3.03 -3.04
C LEU A 97 13.79 -3.30 -1.81
N ALA A 98 13.22 -3.86 -0.74
CA ALA A 98 13.95 -4.13 0.50
C ALA A 98 15.08 -5.15 0.30
N VAL A 99 14.82 -6.21 -0.46
CA VAL A 99 15.77 -7.30 -0.71
C VAL A 99 16.95 -6.82 -1.57
N TYR A 100 16.68 -5.99 -2.58
CA TYR A 100 17.71 -5.38 -3.41
C TYR A 100 18.71 -4.56 -2.59
N PHE A 101 18.23 -3.72 -1.69
CA PHE A 101 19.12 -2.90 -0.85
C PHE A 101 19.89 -3.73 0.19
N LYS A 102 19.27 -4.79 0.74
CA LYS A 102 19.97 -5.77 1.58
C LYS A 102 21.14 -6.42 0.82
N GLN A 103 20.93 -6.87 -0.42
CA GLN A 103 21.98 -7.43 -1.27
C GLN A 103 23.09 -6.41 -1.61
N ARG A 104 22.75 -5.13 -1.69
CA ARG A 104 23.73 -4.04 -1.93
C ARG A 104 24.58 -3.67 -0.70
N GLY A 105 24.37 -4.31 0.45
CA GLY A 105 25.18 -4.14 1.67
C GLY A 105 24.58 -3.21 2.73
N LEU A 106 23.30 -2.82 2.59
CA LEU A 106 22.58 -2.03 3.59
C LEU A 106 22.21 -2.96 4.77
N ALA A 107 22.56 -2.56 5.99
CA ALA A 107 22.24 -3.36 7.17
C ALA A 107 20.72 -3.38 7.44
N LEU A 108 20.22 -4.43 8.08
CA LEU A 108 18.81 -4.53 8.46
C LEU A 108 18.36 -3.38 9.36
N SER A 109 19.21 -2.96 10.30
CA SER A 109 18.94 -1.80 11.18
C SER A 109 18.84 -0.48 10.41
N GLU A 110 19.70 -0.29 9.40
CA GLU A 110 19.68 0.89 8.53
C GLU A 110 18.39 0.93 7.70
N LEU A 111 17.99 -0.21 7.12
CA LEU A 111 16.76 -0.34 6.34
C LEU A 111 15.50 -0.11 7.21
N SER A 112 15.47 -0.68 8.42
CA SER A 112 14.38 -0.47 9.37
C SER A 112 14.23 1.00 9.75
N THR A 113 15.35 1.73 9.92
CA THR A 113 15.34 3.17 10.21
C THR A 113 14.68 3.96 9.08
N ILE A 114 14.97 3.63 7.82
CA ILE A 114 14.35 4.26 6.64
C ILE A 114 12.83 4.04 6.68
N PHE A 115 12.36 2.83 6.95
CA PHE A 115 10.93 2.53 6.99
C PHE A 115 10.17 3.18 8.16
N ILE A 116 10.87 3.57 9.23
CA ILE A 116 10.28 4.33 10.34
C ILE A 116 10.15 5.82 9.98
N ILE A 117 11.14 6.40 9.31
CA ILE A 117 11.16 7.82 8.95
C ILE A 117 10.28 8.11 7.72
N ALA A 118 10.28 7.20 6.74
CA ALA A 118 9.62 7.41 5.46
C ALA A 118 8.12 7.72 5.54
N PRO A 119 7.30 7.10 6.41
CA PRO A 119 5.87 7.41 6.52
C PRO A 119 5.59 8.89 6.83
N PHE A 120 6.43 9.55 7.62
CA PHE A 120 6.27 10.98 7.90
C PHE A 120 6.57 11.84 6.67
N ALA A 121 7.65 11.52 5.94
CA ALA A 121 8.00 12.19 4.69
C ALA A 121 6.92 11.96 3.61
N GLN A 122 6.40 10.74 3.51
CA GLN A 122 5.31 10.36 2.61
C GLN A 122 4.04 11.17 2.90
N PHE A 123 3.64 11.28 4.17
CA PHE A 123 2.49 12.10 4.55
C PHE A 123 2.67 13.55 4.10
N LEU A 124 3.80 14.16 4.43
CA LEU A 124 4.08 15.55 4.07
C LEU A 124 4.10 15.75 2.54
N GLY A 125 4.74 14.84 1.80
CA GLY A 125 4.79 14.86 0.34
C GLY A 125 3.41 14.77 -0.30
N THR A 126 2.54 13.89 0.21
CA THR A 126 1.16 13.76 -0.29
C THR A 126 0.31 15.00 -0.01
N ALA A 127 0.38 15.55 1.21
CA ALA A 127 -0.37 16.75 1.59
C ALA A 127 0.08 17.97 0.77
N VAL A 128 1.40 18.20 0.66
CA VAL A 128 1.97 19.31 -0.12
C VAL A 128 1.60 19.20 -1.59
N SER A 129 1.66 18.00 -2.18
CA SER A 129 1.31 17.79 -3.58
C SER A 129 -0.17 18.04 -3.86
N GLY A 130 -1.06 17.70 -2.91
CA GLY A 130 -2.48 18.05 -2.99
C GLY A 130 -2.71 19.56 -3.02
N VAL A 131 -2.05 20.30 -2.11
CA VAL A 131 -2.12 21.77 -2.07
C VAL A 131 -1.58 22.41 -3.35
N ILE A 132 -0.48 21.87 -3.90
CA ILE A 132 0.08 22.35 -5.17
C ILE A 132 -0.89 22.07 -6.32
N ALA A 133 -1.52 20.89 -6.36
CA ALA A 133 -2.49 20.54 -7.41
C ALA A 133 -3.71 21.47 -7.41
N ASP A 134 -4.26 21.78 -6.23
CA ASP A 134 -5.36 22.73 -6.09
C ASP A 134 -4.92 24.15 -6.47
N LYS A 135 -3.71 24.59 -6.07
CA LYS A 135 -3.15 25.90 -6.46
C LYS A 135 -2.99 26.07 -7.97
N LEU A 136 -2.57 25.01 -8.65
CA LEU A 136 -2.37 25.00 -10.10
C LEU A 136 -3.69 24.84 -10.87
N GLY A 137 -4.77 24.41 -10.22
CA GLY A 137 -6.02 24.02 -10.88
C GLY A 137 -5.84 22.85 -11.87
N ARG A 138 -4.73 22.11 -11.79
CA ARG A 138 -4.39 21.00 -12.70
C ARG A 138 -3.58 19.95 -11.96
N SER A 139 -4.03 18.69 -11.96
CA SER A 139 -3.28 17.58 -11.35
C SER A 139 -2.14 17.07 -12.24
N LYS A 140 -2.29 17.17 -13.57
CA LYS A 140 -1.34 16.62 -14.54
C LYS A 140 0.11 17.09 -14.33
N PRO A 141 0.41 18.39 -14.17
CA PRO A 141 1.80 18.83 -13.94
C PRO A 141 2.40 18.26 -12.65
N VAL A 142 1.60 18.16 -11.59
CA VAL A 142 2.03 17.58 -10.30
C VAL A 142 2.32 16.09 -10.44
N LEU A 143 1.49 15.37 -11.19
CA LEU A 143 1.68 13.95 -11.47
C LEU A 143 2.96 13.70 -12.29
N VAL A 144 3.15 14.46 -13.37
CA VAL A 144 4.33 14.36 -14.24
C VAL A 144 5.60 14.72 -13.46
N GLY A 145 5.59 15.77 -12.65
CA GLY A 145 6.72 16.14 -11.80
C GLY A 145 7.12 15.02 -10.83
N ASN A 146 6.16 14.43 -10.12
CA ASN A 146 6.43 13.31 -9.20
C ASN A 146 6.91 12.06 -9.94
N LEU A 147 6.39 11.76 -11.14
CA LEU A 147 6.87 10.63 -11.95
C LEU A 147 8.32 10.82 -12.41
N ILE A 148 8.70 12.03 -12.84
CA ILE A 148 10.07 12.35 -13.23
C ILE A 148 11.01 12.22 -12.03
N ILE A 149 10.63 12.77 -10.86
CA ILE A 149 11.45 12.65 -9.65
C ILE A 149 11.58 11.17 -9.24
N THR A 150 10.51 10.38 -9.35
CA THR A 150 10.54 8.94 -9.07
C THR A 150 11.53 8.22 -10.01
N LEU A 151 11.49 8.51 -11.32
CA LEU A 151 12.43 7.97 -12.30
C LEU A 151 13.88 8.34 -11.99
N LEU A 152 14.14 9.61 -11.68
CA LEU A 152 15.48 10.08 -11.32
C LEU A 152 15.97 9.44 -10.02
N ALA A 153 15.11 9.27 -9.02
CA ALA A 153 15.45 8.61 -7.77
C ALA A 153 15.81 7.13 -8.01
N VAL A 154 15.00 6.39 -8.78
CA VAL A 154 15.28 4.98 -9.12
C VAL A 154 16.55 4.84 -9.96
N ALA A 155 16.77 5.72 -10.94
CA ALA A 155 18.01 5.75 -11.71
C ALA A 155 19.21 6.04 -10.79
N GLY A 156 19.11 7.00 -9.88
CA GLY A 156 20.12 7.30 -8.87
C GLY A 156 20.43 6.09 -7.98
N MET A 157 19.41 5.35 -7.55
CA MET A 157 19.58 4.11 -6.77
C MET A 157 20.32 3.03 -7.55
N LEU A 158 20.02 2.85 -8.83
CA LEU A 158 20.68 1.86 -9.68
C LEU A 158 22.16 2.18 -9.93
N LEU A 159 22.49 3.46 -10.03
CA LEU A 159 23.85 3.96 -10.23
C LEU A 159 24.72 3.88 -8.96
N MET A 160 24.11 3.74 -7.78
CA MET A 160 24.88 3.66 -6.53
C MET A 160 25.73 2.37 -6.50
N PRO A 161 27.04 2.49 -6.17
CA PRO A 161 27.91 1.32 -6.04
C PRO A 161 27.47 0.44 -4.85
N ARG A 162 27.85 -0.84 -4.89
CA ARG A 162 27.67 -1.75 -3.75
C ARG A 162 28.43 -1.19 -2.54
N MET A 163 27.79 -1.19 -1.36
CA MET A 163 28.45 -0.84 -0.11
C MET A 163 29.26 -2.04 0.35
N ASN A 164 30.43 -2.23 -0.27
CA ASN A 164 31.35 -3.27 0.16
C ASN A 164 31.85 -2.93 1.57
N PRO A 165 31.87 -3.88 2.51
CA PRO A 165 32.59 -3.67 3.75
C PRO A 165 34.07 -3.46 3.44
N GLU A 166 34.63 -2.31 3.83
CA GLU A 166 36.07 -2.05 3.76
C GLU A 166 36.78 -3.08 4.66
N SER A 167 37.40 -4.08 4.03
CA SER A 167 38.21 -5.14 4.66
C SER A 167 37.58 -5.82 5.89
N CYS A 168 36.72 -6.81 5.65
CA CYS A 168 36.46 -7.79 6.70
C CYS A 168 37.71 -8.67 6.87
N ASN A 169 38.46 -8.49 7.96
CA ASN A 169 39.54 -9.41 8.30
C ASN A 169 38.92 -10.80 8.53
N GLN A 170 39.28 -11.74 7.66
CA GLN A 170 38.91 -13.14 7.80
C GLN A 170 39.36 -13.65 9.18
N GLN A 171 38.43 -14.23 9.93
CA GLN A 171 38.77 -14.85 11.20
C GLN A 171 39.12 -16.34 10.97
N PRO A 172 40.24 -16.83 11.53
CA PRO A 172 40.62 -18.23 11.37
C PRO A 172 39.80 -19.13 12.31
N LEU A 173 39.08 -20.09 11.73
CA LEU A 173 38.38 -21.18 12.39
C LEU A 173 39.19 -22.48 12.23
N ASN A 174 39.62 -23.08 13.34
CA ASN A 174 40.35 -24.34 13.31
C ASN A 174 39.48 -25.48 13.85
N LEU A 175 39.29 -26.53 13.08
CA LEU A 175 38.56 -27.74 13.49
C LEU A 175 39.52 -28.81 14.02
N LYS A 176 39.21 -29.39 15.19
CA LYS A 176 39.99 -30.47 15.83
C LYS A 176 39.09 -31.44 16.58
N CYS A 177 39.42 -32.73 16.62
CA CYS A 177 38.78 -33.67 17.55
C CYS A 177 39.23 -33.41 18.99
N HIS A 178 38.36 -33.68 19.96
CA HIS A 178 38.65 -33.59 21.37
C HIS A 178 39.72 -34.60 21.79
N TYR A 179 40.50 -34.26 22.80
CA TYR A 179 41.69 -35.02 23.22
C TYR A 179 41.38 -36.17 24.18
N LEU A 180 40.22 -36.14 24.85
CA LEU A 180 39.74 -37.18 25.77
C LEU A 180 38.56 -38.00 25.22
N GLU A 181 37.71 -37.37 24.42
CA GLU A 181 36.52 -37.95 23.78
C GLU A 181 36.78 -37.98 22.27
N PHE A 182 37.39 -39.06 21.80
CA PHE A 182 37.86 -39.18 20.41
C PHE A 182 36.75 -39.05 19.36
N ASP A 183 35.47 -39.09 19.77
CA ASP A 183 34.28 -38.98 18.92
C ASP A 183 33.74 -37.55 18.76
N ARG A 184 34.30 -36.58 19.50
CA ARG A 184 33.75 -35.22 19.58
C ARG A 184 34.57 -34.21 18.78
N LEU A 185 33.93 -33.54 17.82
CA LEU A 185 34.55 -32.49 17.01
C LEU A 185 34.38 -31.11 17.66
N ILE A 186 35.44 -30.31 17.66
CA ILE A 186 35.46 -28.99 18.27
C ILE A 186 36.00 -27.96 17.28
N ALA A 187 35.29 -26.84 17.16
CA ALA A 187 35.73 -25.67 16.42
C ALA A 187 36.35 -24.64 17.36
N ARG A 188 37.50 -24.08 16.97
CA ARG A 188 38.23 -23.06 17.73
C ARG A 188 38.24 -21.74 16.97
N SER A 189 37.66 -20.70 17.56
CA SER A 189 37.64 -19.33 17.05
C SER A 189 37.69 -18.28 18.17
N ALA A 190 37.56 -17.00 17.81
CA ALA A 190 37.27 -15.93 18.76
C ALA A 190 35.87 -16.11 19.36
N CYS A 191 35.66 -15.54 20.56
CA CYS A 191 34.41 -15.65 21.31
C CYS A 191 33.31 -14.71 20.78
N ASP A 192 33.09 -14.70 19.46
CA ASP A 192 32.23 -13.73 18.76
C ASP A 192 31.12 -14.44 17.94
N ILE A 193 30.73 -15.66 18.29
CA ILE A 193 29.71 -16.44 17.56
C ILE A 193 28.53 -16.72 18.48
N GLU A 194 27.39 -16.10 18.20
CA GLU A 194 26.11 -16.33 18.90
C GLU A 194 25.16 -17.25 18.12
N GLU A 195 25.45 -17.55 16.85
CA GLU A 195 24.62 -18.39 15.99
C GLU A 195 24.93 -19.89 16.13
N ASP A 196 23.87 -20.72 16.03
CA ASP A 196 23.97 -22.19 16.08
C ASP A 196 24.56 -22.79 14.78
N ILE A 197 24.66 -22.01 13.70
CA ILE A 197 25.15 -22.45 12.39
C ILE A 197 26.25 -21.50 11.92
N ILE A 198 27.44 -22.03 11.64
CA ILE A 198 28.56 -21.26 11.09
C ILE A 198 28.77 -21.66 9.62
N GLU A 199 28.55 -20.73 8.71
CA GLU A 199 28.91 -20.88 7.30
C GLU A 199 30.32 -20.37 7.03
N VAL A 200 31.19 -21.26 6.56
CA VAL A 200 32.57 -20.95 6.19
C VAL A 200 32.73 -21.04 4.68
N THR A 201 33.36 -20.03 4.08
CA THR A 201 33.43 -19.83 2.62
C THR A 201 34.74 -20.32 2.01
N SER A 202 35.82 -20.37 2.79
CA SER A 202 37.11 -20.92 2.36
C SER A 202 37.69 -21.80 3.45
N CYS A 203 37.70 -23.11 3.18
CA CYS A 203 38.40 -24.10 3.98
C CYS A 203 39.56 -24.72 3.20
N SER A 204 40.63 -25.02 3.92
CA SER A 204 41.81 -25.73 3.45
C SER A 204 42.11 -26.90 4.37
N VAL A 205 42.47 -28.05 3.80
CA VAL A 205 42.83 -29.26 4.56
C VAL A 205 44.31 -29.53 4.39
N GLN A 206 45.04 -29.63 5.49
CA GLN A 206 46.43 -30.04 5.51
C GLN A 206 46.56 -31.41 6.19
N CYS A 207 46.94 -32.43 5.42
CA CYS A 207 47.16 -33.80 5.88
C CYS A 207 48.61 -34.25 5.59
N PRO A 208 49.17 -35.20 6.36
CA PRO A 208 50.42 -35.88 6.01
C PRO A 208 50.30 -36.67 4.69
N GLU A 209 51.39 -37.00 4.01
CA GLU A 209 51.36 -37.86 2.81
C GLU A 209 51.01 -39.32 3.21
N ASN A 210 50.25 -40.03 2.35
CA ASN A 210 49.71 -41.41 2.53
C ASN A 210 48.51 -41.60 3.47
N VAL A 211 47.42 -40.83 3.27
CA VAL A 211 46.22 -40.86 4.14
C VAL A 211 45.10 -41.80 3.67
N THR A 212 45.08 -42.20 2.40
CA THR A 212 43.96 -42.93 1.79
C THR A 212 43.74 -44.35 2.34
N GLN A 213 44.76 -44.96 2.95
CA GLN A 213 44.70 -46.33 3.46
C GLN A 213 43.85 -46.50 4.74
N TYR A 214 43.47 -45.39 5.39
CA TYR A 214 42.75 -45.39 6.67
C TYR A 214 41.30 -44.89 6.54
N CYS A 215 40.79 -44.81 5.32
CA CYS A 215 39.46 -44.31 5.03
C CYS A 215 38.37 -45.37 5.22
N PHE A 216 37.80 -45.44 6.43
CA PHE A 216 36.61 -46.23 6.73
C PHE A 216 35.38 -45.32 6.92
N GLY A 217 34.28 -45.60 6.21
CA GLY A 217 33.01 -44.84 6.32
C GLY A 217 32.91 -43.57 5.46
N ARG A 218 31.81 -42.81 5.62
CA ARG A 218 31.56 -41.55 4.90
C ARG A 218 32.22 -40.35 5.60
N ASN A 219 33.53 -40.22 5.44
CA ASN A 219 34.32 -39.11 6.01
C ASN A 219 34.67 -38.07 4.95
N LEU A 220 34.52 -36.78 5.28
CA LEU A 220 34.78 -35.66 4.36
C LEU A 220 36.21 -35.67 3.81
N ILE A 221 37.21 -35.96 4.65
CA ILE A 221 38.63 -36.06 4.25
C ILE A 221 38.84 -37.16 3.22
N CYS A 222 38.14 -38.28 3.37
CA CYS A 222 38.28 -39.43 2.48
C CYS A 222 37.70 -39.13 1.10
N GLU A 223 36.60 -38.39 1.04
CA GLU A 223 36.10 -37.88 -0.23
C GLU A 223 37.08 -36.87 -0.87
N ILE A 224 37.68 -35.98 -0.06
CA ILE A 224 38.66 -35.00 -0.53
C ILE A 224 39.90 -35.70 -1.11
N LEU A 225 40.46 -36.68 -0.39
CA LEU A 225 41.66 -37.41 -0.80
C LEU A 225 41.39 -38.37 -1.98
N ALA A 226 40.21 -39.00 -2.05
CA ALA A 226 39.85 -39.91 -3.14
C ALA A 226 39.81 -39.21 -4.52
N ARG A 227 39.62 -37.88 -4.55
CA ARG A 227 39.63 -37.11 -5.81
C ARG A 227 41.02 -36.64 -6.25
N ASN A 228 42.11 -36.95 -5.53
CA ASN A 228 43.49 -36.54 -5.85
C ASN A 228 43.61 -35.04 -6.23
N GLN A 229 42.81 -34.18 -5.61
CA GLN A 229 42.85 -32.74 -5.79
C GLN A 229 43.23 -32.10 -4.46
N GLU A 230 44.26 -31.27 -4.47
CA GLU A 230 44.48 -30.30 -3.40
C GLU A 230 43.29 -29.34 -3.37
N PHE A 231 42.31 -29.60 -2.50
CA PHE A 231 41.19 -28.69 -2.29
C PHE A 231 41.69 -27.46 -1.53
N GLY A 232 42.09 -26.43 -2.27
CA GLY A 232 41.97 -25.05 -1.83
C GLY A 232 40.56 -24.55 -2.12
N ASN A 233 39.88 -24.00 -1.10
CA ASN A 233 38.59 -23.30 -1.20
C ASN A 233 37.35 -24.17 -1.42
N PHE A 234 36.89 -24.85 -0.37
CA PHE A 234 35.53 -25.39 -0.29
C PHE A 234 34.76 -24.74 0.87
N SER A 235 33.43 -24.70 0.76
CA SER A 235 32.55 -24.18 1.80
C SER A 235 32.03 -25.30 2.71
N LEU A 236 31.73 -24.96 3.96
CA LEU A 236 31.21 -25.89 4.97
C LEU A 236 30.12 -25.18 5.76
N SER A 237 29.04 -25.89 6.09
CA SER A 237 28.12 -25.45 7.15
C SER A 237 28.32 -26.31 8.39
N ILE A 238 28.55 -25.64 9.51
CA ILE A 238 28.97 -26.24 10.77
C ILE A 238 27.88 -25.93 11.80
N HIS A 239 27.17 -26.96 12.24
CA HIS A 239 26.20 -26.81 13.33
C HIS A 239 26.92 -26.96 14.66
N VAL A 240 26.81 -25.96 15.52
CA VAL A 240 27.45 -25.96 16.84
C VAL A 240 26.44 -26.14 17.96
N ASN A 241 26.85 -26.82 19.04
CA ASN A 241 26.02 -27.03 20.22
C ASN A 241 26.84 -26.79 21.50
N GLY A 242 26.58 -25.67 22.15
CA GLY A 242 27.24 -25.28 23.39
C GLY A 242 28.68 -24.81 23.19
N THR A 243 29.11 -23.95 24.11
CA THR A 243 30.40 -23.27 24.07
C THR A 243 31.14 -23.42 25.38
N PHE A 244 32.46 -23.53 25.32
CA PHE A 244 33.31 -23.43 26.50
C PHE A 244 34.53 -22.57 26.22
N LYS A 245 34.93 -21.77 27.21
CA LYS A 245 35.98 -20.76 27.07
C LYS A 245 37.24 -21.19 27.80
N ILE A 246 38.37 -21.20 27.10
CA ILE A 246 39.69 -21.40 27.70
C ILE A 246 40.56 -20.20 27.33
N LYS A 247 40.87 -19.37 28.34
CA LYS A 247 41.57 -18.07 28.17
C LYS A 247 40.82 -17.12 27.22
N HIS A 248 41.47 -16.69 26.14
CA HIS A 248 40.94 -15.75 25.13
C HIS A 248 40.37 -16.44 23.88
N LYS A 249 40.11 -17.76 23.94
CA LYS A 249 39.62 -18.53 22.78
C LYS A 249 38.40 -19.35 23.19
N CYS A 250 37.40 -19.34 22.32
CA CYS A 250 36.18 -20.11 22.51
C CYS A 250 36.24 -21.40 21.70
N PHE A 251 35.69 -22.45 22.29
CA PHE A 251 35.60 -23.77 21.73
C PHE A 251 34.12 -24.12 21.61
N TYR A 252 33.68 -24.41 20.39
CA TYR A 252 32.31 -24.76 20.05
C TYR A 252 32.26 -26.25 19.75
N ASN A 253 31.32 -26.99 20.34
CA ASN A 253 31.17 -28.39 19.96
C ASN A 253 30.44 -28.45 18.63
N VAL A 254 30.99 -29.19 17.68
CA VAL A 254 30.38 -29.34 16.36
C VAL A 254 29.49 -30.58 16.38
N HIS A 255 28.20 -30.40 16.12
CA HIS A 255 27.20 -31.45 16.05
C HIS A 255 27.21 -32.12 14.67
N THR A 256 27.15 -31.33 13.59
CA THR A 256 27.12 -31.82 12.21
C THR A 256 27.93 -30.92 11.27
N LEU A 257 28.59 -31.55 10.30
CA LEU A 257 29.25 -30.89 9.18
C LEU A 257 28.50 -31.23 7.90
N THR A 258 28.07 -30.21 7.15
CA THR A 258 27.37 -30.42 5.88
C THR A 258 28.16 -29.76 4.74
N HIS A 259 28.37 -30.51 3.66
CA HIS A 259 28.94 -30.00 2.42
C HIS A 259 28.11 -30.56 1.25
N LYS A 260 27.63 -29.69 0.35
CA LYS A 260 26.76 -30.05 -0.78
C LYS A 260 25.55 -30.90 -0.39
N ASN A 261 24.86 -30.54 0.70
CA ASN A 261 23.71 -31.25 1.27
C ASN A 261 23.99 -32.68 1.77
N ILE A 262 25.26 -33.07 1.93
CA ILE A 262 25.64 -34.35 2.52
C ILE A 262 26.29 -34.08 3.89
N THR A 263 25.82 -34.80 4.90
CA THR A 263 26.36 -34.74 6.26
C THR A 263 27.53 -35.71 6.41
N TYR A 264 28.65 -35.23 6.95
CA TYR A 264 29.85 -36.03 7.17
C TYR A 264 30.16 -36.16 8.66
N SER A 265 30.55 -37.36 9.08
CA SER A 265 31.17 -37.60 10.39
C SER A 265 32.67 -37.42 10.29
N TRP A 266 33.31 -36.87 11.32
CA TRP A 266 34.76 -36.58 11.29
C TRP A 266 35.57 -37.48 12.23
N CYS A 267 35.07 -37.70 13.45
CA CYS A 267 35.87 -38.23 14.55
C CYS A 267 35.62 -39.73 14.76
N ASN A 268 35.86 -40.57 13.75
CA ASN A 268 35.68 -42.02 13.90
C ASN A 268 36.82 -42.81 13.21
N VAL A 269 38.05 -42.65 13.71
CA VAL A 269 39.18 -43.53 13.31
C VAL A 269 40.11 -43.77 14.51
N PRO A 270 40.43 -45.04 14.83
CA PRO A 270 41.37 -45.36 15.89
C PRO A 270 42.81 -45.05 15.43
N HIS A 271 43.46 -44.17 16.18
CA HIS A 271 44.90 -43.91 16.27
C HIS A 271 45.67 -43.25 15.09
N LYS A 272 46.27 -42.10 15.42
CA LYS A 272 47.43 -41.40 14.79
C LYS A 272 47.23 -40.67 13.45
N MET A 273 46.05 -40.11 13.18
CA MET A 273 45.90 -39.16 12.08
C MET A 273 45.33 -37.82 12.54
N TYR A 274 46.08 -36.74 12.27
CA TYR A 274 45.63 -35.36 12.50
C TYR A 274 45.69 -34.58 11.18
N CYS A 275 44.60 -34.54 10.42
CA CYS A 275 44.45 -33.52 9.40
C CYS A 275 43.99 -32.22 10.08
N ARG A 276 44.59 -31.08 9.72
CA ARG A 276 44.12 -29.77 10.18
C ARG A 276 43.22 -29.18 9.10
N ILE A 277 41.98 -28.84 9.46
CA ILE A 277 41.16 -27.96 8.63
C ILE A 277 41.30 -26.55 9.18
N ASN A 278 41.80 -25.66 8.32
CA ASN A 278 41.77 -24.24 8.55
C ASN A 278 40.71 -23.65 7.64
N CYS A 279 39.66 -23.12 8.26
CA CYS A 279 38.63 -22.37 7.59
C CYS A 279 38.75 -20.89 7.93
N SER A 280 38.33 -20.03 7.02
CA SER A 280 38.07 -18.62 7.32
C SER A 280 36.57 -18.34 7.27
N TYR A 281 36.09 -17.60 8.28
CA TYR A 281 34.73 -17.08 8.31
C TYR A 281 34.74 -15.57 8.48
N PHE A 282 33.62 -14.96 8.09
CA PHE A 282 33.36 -13.55 8.32
C PHE A 282 32.48 -13.42 9.57
N SER A 283 32.98 -12.73 10.60
CA SER A 283 32.17 -12.38 11.78
C SER A 283 31.49 -11.04 11.50
N GLU A 284 30.15 -11.01 11.54
CA GLU A 284 29.35 -9.81 11.24
C GLU A 284 29.60 -8.64 12.22
N GLU A 285 30.05 -8.95 13.44
CA GLU A 285 30.20 -7.97 14.53
C GLU A 285 31.48 -7.12 14.45
N LYS A 286 32.55 -7.62 13.80
CA LYS A 286 33.88 -6.96 13.74
C LYS A 286 34.37 -6.58 12.34
N CYS A 287 33.49 -6.52 11.34
CA CYS A 287 33.84 -5.77 10.13
C CYS A 287 33.82 -4.28 10.51
N ASN A 288 34.98 -3.63 10.52
CA ASN A 288 35.11 -2.22 10.90
C ASN A 288 34.25 -1.36 9.94
N ARG A 289 33.02 -1.02 10.34
CA ARG A 289 32.03 -0.31 9.51
C ARG A 289 32.36 1.18 9.32
N GLU A 290 33.51 1.64 9.80
CA GLU A 290 33.85 3.06 9.94
C GLU A 290 34.77 3.60 8.83
N GLY A 291 34.36 3.43 7.57
CA GLY A 291 34.87 4.27 6.48
C GLY A 291 34.11 5.60 6.45
N LYS A 292 34.79 6.75 6.50
CA LYS A 292 34.17 8.08 6.25
C LYS A 292 33.48 8.16 4.87
N SER A 293 33.89 7.31 3.92
CA SER A 293 33.30 7.08 2.60
C SER A 293 31.91 6.42 2.68
N ARG A 294 31.74 5.41 3.54
CA ARG A 294 30.49 4.65 3.73
C ARG A 294 29.35 5.55 4.21
N TRP A 295 29.58 6.41 5.20
CA TRP A 295 28.52 7.29 5.73
C TRP A 295 27.94 8.23 4.68
N LYS A 296 28.78 8.76 3.76
CA LYS A 296 28.31 9.58 2.64
C LYS A 296 27.43 8.78 1.69
N LEU A 297 27.85 7.57 1.34
CA LEU A 297 27.07 6.65 0.50
C LEU A 297 25.76 6.23 1.19
N LEU A 298 25.81 5.94 2.48
CA LEU A 298 24.64 5.57 3.27
C LEU A 298 23.62 6.70 3.31
N ILE A 299 24.05 7.93 3.65
CA ILE A 299 23.18 9.11 3.67
C ILE A 299 22.58 9.35 2.28
N ALA A 300 23.38 9.27 1.22
CA ALA A 300 22.88 9.42 -0.15
C ALA A 300 21.82 8.36 -0.50
N ASN A 301 22.04 7.09 -0.14
CA ASN A 301 21.07 6.02 -0.34
C ASN A 301 19.79 6.25 0.47
N VAL A 302 19.89 6.64 1.74
CA VAL A 302 18.75 6.96 2.60
C VAL A 302 17.91 8.10 2.02
N VAL A 303 18.56 9.18 1.57
CA VAL A 303 17.87 10.32 0.95
C VAL A 303 17.16 9.90 -0.33
N LEU A 304 17.83 9.16 -1.23
CA LEU A 304 17.22 8.65 -2.46
C LEU A 304 16.05 7.71 -2.15
N PHE A 305 16.19 6.84 -1.14
CA PHE A 305 15.14 5.91 -0.71
C PHE A 305 13.91 6.65 -0.20
N ILE A 306 14.09 7.61 0.70
CA ILE A 306 12.98 8.41 1.22
C ILE A 306 12.35 9.25 0.11
N LEU A 307 13.15 9.84 -0.77
CA LEU A 307 12.67 10.62 -1.92
C LEU A 307 11.80 9.74 -2.83
N PHE A 308 12.30 8.59 -3.25
CA PHE A 308 11.57 7.62 -4.06
C PHE A 308 10.28 7.19 -3.38
N LEU A 309 10.33 6.76 -2.11
CA LEU A 309 9.14 6.34 -1.37
C LEU A 309 8.09 7.46 -1.27
N THR A 310 8.54 8.71 -1.12
CA THR A 310 7.65 9.88 -1.01
C THR A 310 7.00 10.20 -2.35
N THR A 311 7.76 10.26 -3.44
CA THR A 311 7.20 10.57 -4.75
C THR A 311 6.36 9.42 -5.31
N PHE A 312 6.79 8.18 -5.08
CA PHE A 312 6.04 6.98 -5.43
C PHE A 312 4.67 6.92 -4.75
N THR A 313 4.60 7.16 -3.42
CA THR A 313 3.32 7.21 -2.71
C THR A 313 2.46 8.40 -3.16
N THR A 314 3.08 9.55 -3.42
CA THR A 314 2.41 10.74 -3.92
C THR A 314 1.76 10.51 -5.27
N CYS A 315 2.43 9.84 -6.20
CA CYS A 315 1.86 9.47 -7.50
C CYS A 315 0.54 8.69 -7.34
N TYR A 316 0.45 7.71 -6.43
CA TYR A 316 -0.83 7.02 -6.16
C TYR A 316 -1.94 7.98 -5.75
N ARG A 317 -1.64 8.96 -4.88
CA ARG A 317 -2.65 9.91 -4.39
C ARG A 317 -3.11 10.85 -5.49
N ILE A 318 -2.19 11.37 -6.29
CA ILE A 318 -2.52 12.26 -7.41
C ILE A 318 -3.25 11.48 -8.53
N PHE A 319 -2.99 10.18 -8.70
CA PHE A 319 -3.81 9.31 -9.54
C PHE A 319 -5.25 9.21 -9.02
N ASP A 320 -5.45 9.00 -7.71
CA ASP A 320 -6.81 8.98 -7.12
C ASP A 320 -7.53 10.33 -7.32
N VAL A 321 -6.83 11.46 -7.12
CA VAL A 321 -7.37 12.81 -7.39
C VAL A 321 -7.75 12.98 -8.87
N THR A 322 -6.85 12.59 -9.77
CA THR A 322 -7.05 12.72 -11.22
C THR A 322 -8.22 11.86 -11.68
N ALA A 323 -8.30 10.63 -11.19
CA ALA A 323 -9.40 9.73 -11.48
C ALA A 323 -10.73 10.31 -10.97
N MET A 324 -10.79 10.81 -9.73
CA MET A 324 -12.02 11.41 -9.20
C MET A 324 -12.46 12.65 -10.00
N SER A 325 -11.52 13.51 -10.40
CA SER A 325 -11.82 14.70 -11.22
C SER A 325 -12.42 14.33 -12.58
N LEU A 326 -11.83 13.34 -13.26
CA LEU A 326 -12.31 12.89 -14.57
C LEU A 326 -13.61 12.10 -14.48
N VAL A 327 -13.77 11.29 -13.43
CA VAL A 327 -15.02 10.58 -13.13
C VAL A 327 -16.17 11.57 -12.95
N LYS A 328 -15.94 12.68 -12.23
CA LYS A 328 -16.93 13.75 -12.08
C LYS A 328 -17.22 14.45 -13.42
N GLN A 329 -16.17 14.77 -14.19
CA GLN A 329 -16.31 15.46 -15.47
C GLN A 329 -17.13 14.65 -16.49
N TYR A 330 -16.94 13.33 -16.54
CA TYR A 330 -17.62 12.43 -17.50
C TYR A 330 -18.78 11.65 -16.88
N ASN A 331 -19.24 12.03 -15.68
CA ASN A 331 -20.32 11.37 -14.93
C ASN A 331 -20.19 9.83 -14.88
N SER A 332 -18.97 9.35 -14.64
CA SER A 332 -18.64 7.92 -14.57
C SER A 332 -18.61 7.43 -13.13
N ASP A 333 -18.19 6.17 -12.92
CA ASP A 333 -18.12 5.54 -11.62
C ASP A 333 -16.67 5.32 -11.19
N PHE A 334 -16.27 5.87 -10.03
CA PHE A 334 -14.89 5.76 -9.54
C PHE A 334 -14.42 4.32 -9.35
N GLY A 335 -15.31 3.41 -8.93
CA GLY A 335 -14.95 2.00 -8.77
C GLY A 335 -14.60 1.29 -10.08
N HIS A 336 -15.15 1.75 -11.22
CA HIS A 336 -14.77 1.22 -12.54
C HIS A 336 -13.34 1.61 -12.91
N GLU A 337 -12.89 2.80 -12.53
CA GLU A 337 -11.49 3.21 -12.71
C GLU A 337 -10.57 2.41 -11.77
N ARG A 338 -11.00 2.22 -10.51
CA ARG A 338 -10.24 1.44 -9.52
C ARG A 338 -10.12 -0.04 -9.87
N PHE A 339 -11.09 -0.61 -10.59
CA PHE A 339 -11.01 -1.98 -11.11
C PHE A 339 -9.73 -2.22 -11.92
N PHE A 340 -9.34 -1.29 -12.80
CA PHE A 340 -8.13 -1.41 -13.61
C PHE A 340 -6.85 -1.33 -12.77
N SER A 341 -6.86 -0.55 -11.68
CA SER A 341 -5.76 -0.53 -10.70
C SER A 341 -5.53 -1.92 -10.08
N ILE A 342 -6.59 -2.59 -9.63
CA ILE A 342 -6.50 -3.92 -9.00
C ILE A 342 -6.15 -5.00 -10.03
N LEU A 343 -6.69 -4.89 -11.24
CA LEU A 343 -6.35 -5.77 -12.35
C LEU A 343 -4.84 -5.70 -12.69
N GLY A 344 -4.25 -4.51 -12.64
CA GLY A 344 -2.80 -4.33 -12.81
C GLY A 344 -1.98 -5.08 -11.76
N VAL A 345 -2.34 -4.97 -10.48
CA VAL A 345 -1.66 -5.73 -9.41
C VAL A 345 -1.79 -7.24 -9.63
N LEU A 346 -2.99 -7.70 -9.99
CA LEU A 346 -3.27 -9.13 -10.22
C LEU A 346 -2.40 -9.72 -11.35
N ILE A 347 -2.20 -8.98 -12.43
CA ILE A 347 -1.42 -9.43 -13.59
C ILE A 347 0.09 -9.33 -13.33
N PHE A 348 0.56 -8.19 -12.83
CA PHE A 348 2.00 -7.91 -12.77
C PHE A 348 2.71 -8.46 -11.53
N SER A 349 1.98 -8.76 -10.45
CA SER A 349 2.60 -9.31 -9.24
C SER A 349 3.24 -10.70 -9.46
N PRO A 350 2.59 -11.69 -10.13
CA PRO A 350 3.24 -12.96 -10.47
C PRO A 350 4.38 -12.79 -11.49
N VAL A 351 4.22 -11.87 -12.44
CA VAL A 351 5.23 -11.59 -13.48
C VAL A 351 6.53 -11.05 -12.87
N ALA A 352 6.44 -10.33 -11.74
CA ALA A 352 7.59 -9.79 -11.03
C ALA A 352 8.62 -10.87 -10.65
N GLY A 353 8.16 -12.00 -10.09
CA GLY A 353 9.02 -13.13 -9.73
C GLY A 353 9.66 -13.80 -10.94
N TYR A 354 8.86 -14.03 -11.97
CA TYR A 354 9.33 -14.60 -13.24
C TYR A 354 10.43 -13.75 -13.89
N ILE A 355 10.31 -12.41 -13.88
CA ILE A 355 11.34 -11.53 -14.44
C ILE A 355 12.68 -11.71 -13.73
N VAL A 356 12.69 -11.79 -12.41
CA VAL A 356 13.93 -11.96 -11.63
C VAL A 356 14.53 -13.34 -11.87
N ASP A 357 13.71 -14.38 -11.83
CA ASP A 357 14.17 -15.76 -12.00
C ASP A 357 14.66 -16.02 -13.44
N ALA A 358 13.99 -15.46 -14.47
CA ALA A 358 14.41 -15.59 -15.86
C ALA A 358 15.74 -14.88 -16.18
N ASN A 359 16.10 -13.86 -15.39
CA ASN A 359 17.37 -13.13 -15.52
C ASN A 359 18.45 -13.63 -14.54
N THR A 360 18.21 -14.72 -13.81
CA THR A 360 19.16 -15.28 -12.85
C THR A 360 19.59 -16.68 -13.30
N SER A 361 20.89 -16.89 -13.52
CA SER A 361 21.42 -18.21 -13.85
C SER A 361 21.32 -19.15 -12.63
N PRO A 362 21.08 -20.47 -12.82
CA PRO A 362 21.04 -21.42 -11.71
C PRO A 362 22.35 -21.40 -10.90
N GLY A 363 22.27 -21.09 -9.61
CA GLY A 363 23.43 -21.04 -8.70
C GLY A 363 24.10 -19.68 -8.55
N GLU A 364 23.64 -18.64 -9.27
CA GLU A 364 24.09 -17.26 -9.08
C GLU A 364 23.18 -16.49 -8.10
N GLU A 365 23.68 -15.39 -7.52
CA GLU A 365 22.85 -14.49 -6.73
C GLU A 365 21.73 -13.88 -7.59
N LYS A 366 20.50 -13.82 -7.06
CA LYS A 366 19.35 -13.27 -7.78
C LYS A 366 19.59 -11.84 -8.27
N HIS A 367 19.31 -11.58 -9.55
CA HIS A 367 19.47 -10.26 -10.17
C HIS A 367 18.21 -9.39 -10.01
N TYR A 368 17.97 -8.87 -8.80
CA TYR A 368 16.81 -8.01 -8.51
C TYR A 368 16.80 -6.67 -9.26
N ALA A 369 17.94 -6.24 -9.85
CA ALA A 369 18.01 -5.02 -10.67
C ALA A 369 17.08 -5.06 -11.90
N SER A 370 16.79 -6.26 -12.42
CA SER A 370 15.85 -6.47 -13.53
C SER A 370 14.46 -5.89 -13.26
N ALA A 371 13.96 -6.02 -12.03
CA ALA A 371 12.68 -5.45 -11.61
C ALA A 371 12.67 -3.92 -11.66
N PHE A 372 13.79 -3.27 -11.34
CA PHE A 372 13.94 -1.81 -11.38
C PHE A 372 13.97 -1.29 -12.82
N TYR A 373 14.64 -2.00 -13.74
CA TYR A 373 14.60 -1.65 -15.17
C TYR A 373 13.18 -1.79 -15.76
N CYS A 374 12.45 -2.84 -15.37
CA CYS A 374 11.05 -3.02 -15.76
C CYS A 374 10.17 -1.87 -15.23
N PHE A 375 10.35 -1.49 -13.95
CA PHE A 375 9.66 -0.36 -13.34
C PHE A 375 9.91 0.96 -14.10
N ILE A 376 11.16 1.24 -14.48
CA ILE A 376 11.51 2.42 -15.29
C ILE A 376 10.78 2.40 -16.64
N GLY A 377 10.77 1.26 -17.34
CA GLY A 377 10.05 1.10 -18.61
C GLY A 377 8.56 1.39 -18.48
N MET A 378 7.91 0.88 -17.42
CA MET A 378 6.50 1.15 -17.14
C MET A 378 6.24 2.63 -16.81
N CYS A 379 7.12 3.29 -16.06
CA CYS A 379 7.00 4.73 -15.78
C CYS A 379 7.10 5.58 -17.07
N ILE A 380 7.96 5.22 -18.01
CA ILE A 380 8.06 5.91 -19.32
C ILE A 380 6.77 5.73 -20.13
N ILE A 381 6.21 4.52 -20.15
CA ILE A 381 4.92 4.24 -20.79
C ILE A 381 3.81 5.12 -20.17
N ILE A 382 3.78 5.24 -18.85
CA ILE A 382 2.81 6.07 -18.14
C ILE A 382 2.97 7.55 -18.52
N LEU A 383 4.20 8.08 -18.61
CA LEU A 383 4.44 9.45 -19.05
C LEU A 383 3.90 9.69 -20.48
N ALA A 384 4.11 8.73 -21.39
CA ALA A 384 3.57 8.81 -22.74
C ALA A 384 2.02 8.79 -22.77
N ILE A 385 1.38 8.00 -21.90
CA ILE A 385 -0.08 7.96 -21.78
C ILE A 385 -0.62 9.27 -21.19
N ILE A 386 -0.02 9.77 -20.11
CA ILE A 386 -0.44 11.01 -19.43
C ILE A 386 -0.26 12.23 -20.33
N TYR A 387 0.71 12.22 -21.24
CA TYR A 387 0.88 13.30 -22.22
C TYR A 387 -0.43 13.61 -22.98
N LYS A 388 -1.20 12.57 -23.33
CA LYS A 388 -2.48 12.68 -24.04
C LYS A 388 -3.68 13.01 -23.15
N LEU A 389 -3.53 12.93 -21.82
CA LEU A 389 -4.60 13.21 -20.88
C LEU A 389 -4.67 14.71 -20.60
N ASP A 390 -5.81 15.37 -20.84
CA ASP A 390 -6.05 16.71 -20.30
C ASP A 390 -6.88 16.59 -19.02
N VAL A 391 -6.43 17.27 -17.96
CA VAL A 391 -7.07 17.19 -16.65
C VAL A 391 -7.14 18.59 -16.08
N GLN A 392 -8.38 19.07 -15.93
CA GLN A 392 -8.68 20.33 -15.28
C GLN A 392 -9.29 20.01 -13.91
N ILE A 393 -8.72 20.61 -12.87
CA ILE A 393 -9.34 20.66 -11.55
C ILE A 393 -10.12 21.97 -11.47
N MET A 394 -11.17 22.01 -10.65
CA MET A 394 -11.86 23.25 -10.32
C MET A 394 -10.85 24.36 -9.97
N PRO A 395 -11.09 25.61 -10.41
CA PRO A 395 -10.13 26.69 -10.29
C PRO A 395 -9.76 26.98 -8.83
N PRO A 396 -8.54 27.51 -8.58
CA PRO A 396 -8.04 27.75 -7.23
C PRO A 396 -8.94 28.73 -6.47
N GLY A 397 -9.46 28.29 -5.31
CA GLY A 397 -10.30 29.13 -4.46
C GLY A 397 -9.49 30.22 -3.74
N LYS A 398 -10.06 31.44 -3.62
CA LYS A 398 -9.46 32.49 -2.76
C LYS A 398 -9.45 32.02 -1.29
N ASN A 399 -8.41 32.41 -0.53
CA ASN A 399 -8.26 32.14 0.91
C ASN A 399 -8.22 30.65 1.33
N MET A 400 -7.52 29.79 0.57
CA MET A 400 -7.41 28.34 0.85
C MET A 400 -7.03 27.99 2.29
N TRP A 401 -6.03 28.65 2.88
CA TRP A 401 -5.62 28.36 4.26
C TRP A 401 -6.74 28.58 5.29
N LYS A 402 -7.54 29.63 5.13
CA LYS A 402 -8.70 29.90 6.01
C LYS A 402 -9.76 28.80 5.84
N LYS A 403 -10.01 28.35 4.60
CA LYS A 403 -10.92 27.22 4.33
C LYS A 403 -10.44 25.92 4.96
N ILE A 404 -9.14 25.62 4.88
CA ILE A 404 -8.55 24.43 5.53
C ILE A 404 -8.70 24.51 7.05
N LEU A 405 -8.36 25.64 7.67
CA LEU A 405 -8.54 25.82 9.12
C LEU A 405 -10.00 25.70 9.53
N ASN A 406 -10.93 26.19 8.72
CA ASN A 406 -12.36 26.03 9.01
C ASN A 406 -12.82 24.57 8.86
N LEU A 407 -12.30 23.86 7.86
CA LEU A 407 -12.58 22.45 7.64
C LEU A 407 -12.14 21.59 8.84
N LEU A 408 -10.96 21.88 9.41
CA LEU A 408 -10.45 21.18 10.59
C LEU A 408 -11.22 21.49 11.88
N LYS A 409 -12.05 22.53 11.91
CA LYS A 409 -12.96 22.81 13.04
C LYS A 409 -14.25 21.99 12.97
N ASN A 410 -14.59 21.43 11.81
CA ASN A 410 -15.80 20.64 11.65
C ASN A 410 -15.62 19.26 12.32
N ALA A 411 -16.49 18.95 13.27
CA ALA A 411 -16.46 17.69 14.01
C ALA A 411 -16.50 16.46 13.08
N ASP A 412 -17.23 16.56 11.96
CA ASP A 412 -17.33 15.52 10.92
C ASP A 412 -15.97 15.14 10.32
N VAL A 413 -15.14 16.14 10.06
CA VAL A 413 -13.83 15.97 9.45
C VAL A 413 -12.87 15.36 10.46
N ILE A 414 -12.93 15.81 11.72
CA ILE A 414 -12.13 15.23 12.81
C ILE A 414 -12.48 13.75 12.99
N SER A 415 -13.79 13.43 13.07
CA SER A 415 -14.24 12.05 13.20
C SER A 415 -13.80 11.18 12.02
N PHE A 416 -13.88 11.71 10.80
CA PHE A 416 -13.41 11.02 9.59
C PHE A 416 -11.89 10.75 9.65
N ILE A 417 -11.09 11.74 10.05
CA ILE A 417 -9.63 11.58 10.21
C ILE A 417 -9.29 10.51 11.25
N CYS A 418 -9.97 10.50 12.40
CA CYS A 418 -9.75 9.51 13.46
C CYS A 418 -10.05 8.09 12.97
N VAL A 419 -11.18 7.88 12.29
CA VAL A 419 -11.56 6.56 11.76
C VAL A 419 -10.60 6.11 10.66
N LEU A 420 -10.19 7.02 9.76
CA LEU A 420 -9.20 6.73 8.73
C LEU A 420 -7.85 6.28 9.30
N LEU A 421 -7.42 6.88 10.41
CA LEU A 421 -6.17 6.51 11.08
C LEU A 421 -6.25 5.09 11.65
N VAL A 422 -7.37 4.71 12.28
CA VAL A 422 -7.58 3.34 12.79
C VAL A 422 -7.63 2.33 11.63
N LEU A 423 -8.37 2.66 10.57
CA LEU A 423 -8.45 1.83 9.37
C LEU A 423 -7.06 1.66 8.72
N GLY A 424 -6.25 2.72 8.65
CA GLY A 424 -4.89 2.68 8.10
C GLY A 424 -3.92 1.87 8.96
N THR A 425 -4.03 2.02 10.30
CA THR A 425 -3.28 1.23 11.29
C THR A 425 -3.56 -0.26 11.11
N THR A 426 -4.83 -0.60 10.97
CA THR A 426 -5.29 -2.00 10.80
C THR A 426 -4.92 -2.56 9.44
N TRP A 427 -5.06 -1.77 8.37
CA TRP A 427 -4.64 -2.16 7.03
C TRP A 427 -3.14 -2.49 6.99
N ASN A 428 -2.31 -1.64 7.61
CA ASN A 428 -0.88 -1.91 7.68
C ASN A 428 -0.55 -3.14 8.53
N PHE A 429 -1.23 -3.30 9.67
CA PHE A 429 -1.06 -4.47 10.52
C PHE A 429 -1.33 -5.76 9.71
N THR A 430 -2.52 -5.83 9.09
CA THR A 430 -2.94 -6.99 8.28
C THR A 430 -2.07 -7.21 7.05
N LYS A 431 -1.50 -6.17 6.42
CA LYS A 431 -0.61 -6.38 5.26
C LYS A 431 0.79 -6.86 5.63
N ASN A 432 1.42 -6.29 6.65
CA ASN A 432 2.81 -6.65 6.98
C ASN A 432 2.91 -7.84 7.93
N PHE A 433 2.11 -7.85 9.00
CA PHE A 433 2.25 -8.84 10.06
C PHE A 433 1.54 -10.16 9.76
N THR A 434 0.54 -10.18 8.88
CA THR A 434 -0.08 -11.45 8.45
C THR A 434 0.90 -12.35 7.73
N ASN A 435 1.75 -11.78 6.87
CA ASN A 435 2.76 -12.57 6.18
C ASN A 435 3.77 -13.17 7.17
N TRP A 436 4.15 -12.41 8.20
CA TRP A 436 5.00 -12.93 9.26
C TRP A 436 4.29 -14.02 10.07
N PHE A 437 3.08 -13.75 10.57
CA PHE A 437 2.31 -14.72 11.36
C PHE A 437 2.07 -16.04 10.61
N LEU A 438 1.77 -15.98 9.30
CA LEU A 438 1.64 -17.18 8.47
C LEU A 438 2.99 -17.90 8.28
N ALA A 439 4.11 -17.18 8.17
CA ALA A 439 5.43 -17.80 8.09
C ALA A 439 5.75 -18.63 9.36
N GLU A 440 5.35 -18.14 10.54
CA GLU A 440 5.49 -18.89 11.81
C GLU A 440 4.66 -20.18 11.86
N LEU A 441 3.59 -20.27 11.05
CA LEU A 441 2.78 -21.48 10.90
C LEU A 441 3.34 -22.46 9.85
N ASN A 442 4.59 -22.31 9.41
CA ASN A 442 5.24 -23.12 8.37
C ASN A 442 4.50 -23.10 7.01
N THR A 443 3.97 -21.93 6.65
CA THR A 443 3.20 -21.75 5.40
C THR A 443 4.07 -21.94 4.14
N PRO A 444 3.60 -22.67 3.12
CA PRO A 444 4.30 -22.78 1.84
C PRO A 444 4.40 -21.43 1.13
N GLY A 445 5.55 -21.16 0.49
CA GLY A 445 5.84 -19.89 -0.18
C GLY A 445 4.79 -19.42 -1.20
N VAL A 446 4.13 -20.37 -1.88
CA VAL A 446 3.06 -20.10 -2.87
C VAL A 446 1.87 -19.39 -2.25
N LEU A 447 1.55 -19.67 -0.98
CA LEU A 447 0.36 -19.11 -0.34
C LEU A 447 0.48 -17.59 -0.15
N PHE A 448 1.69 -17.07 0.12
CA PHE A 448 1.92 -15.62 0.23
C PHE A 448 1.61 -14.86 -1.07
N GLY A 449 1.81 -15.50 -2.23
CA GLY A 449 1.43 -14.93 -3.53
C GLY A 449 -0.06 -15.08 -3.85
N LEU A 450 -0.69 -16.16 -3.38
CA LEU A 450 -2.13 -16.41 -3.60
C LEU A 450 -3.03 -15.46 -2.81
N ILE A 451 -2.68 -15.13 -1.57
CA ILE A 451 -3.47 -14.24 -0.70
C ILE A 451 -3.84 -12.92 -1.40
N PRO A 452 -2.90 -12.09 -1.89
CA PRO A 452 -3.25 -10.84 -2.57
C PRO A 452 -3.97 -11.07 -3.91
N ALA A 453 -3.72 -12.17 -4.60
CA ALA A 453 -4.41 -12.51 -5.85
C ALA A 453 -5.90 -12.82 -5.61
N VAL A 454 -6.19 -13.64 -4.58
CA VAL A 454 -7.54 -14.00 -4.15
C VAL A 454 -8.30 -12.77 -3.62
N SER A 455 -7.62 -11.93 -2.82
CA SER A 455 -8.11 -10.62 -2.37
C SER A 455 -8.54 -9.74 -3.56
N GLY A 456 -7.72 -9.67 -4.61
CA GLY A 456 -8.04 -8.97 -5.85
C GLY A 456 -9.24 -9.59 -6.56
N LEU A 457 -9.26 -10.91 -6.73
CA LEU A 457 -10.31 -11.65 -7.40
C LEU A 457 -11.70 -11.42 -6.76
N TYR A 458 -11.77 -11.46 -5.42
CA TYR A 458 -13.01 -11.16 -4.69
C TYR A 458 -13.43 -9.69 -4.82
N GLY A 459 -12.48 -8.76 -4.90
CA GLY A 459 -12.75 -7.33 -5.01
C GLY A 459 -13.31 -6.87 -6.35
N LEU A 460 -12.85 -7.48 -7.46
CA LEU A 460 -13.16 -7.01 -8.82
C LEU A 460 -14.68 -6.88 -9.11
N PRO A 461 -15.56 -7.87 -8.80
CA PRO A 461 -17.00 -7.73 -9.00
C PRO A 461 -17.66 -6.63 -8.16
N PHE A 462 -17.17 -6.43 -6.93
CA PHE A 462 -17.68 -5.40 -6.02
C PHE A 462 -17.24 -3.99 -6.43
N LEU A 463 -16.07 -3.84 -7.06
CA LEU A 463 -15.64 -2.57 -7.64
C LEU A 463 -16.53 -2.17 -8.82
N MET A 464 -16.94 -3.14 -9.66
CA MET A 464 -17.89 -2.90 -10.76
C MET A 464 -19.27 -2.46 -10.28
N THR A 465 -19.69 -2.93 -9.10
CA THR A 465 -21.00 -2.61 -8.50
C THR A 465 -20.92 -1.56 -7.39
N SER A 466 -19.76 -0.93 -7.17
CA SER A 466 -19.46 -0.07 -6.02
C SER A 466 -20.42 1.11 -5.86
N LYS A 467 -20.86 1.74 -6.96
CA LYS A 467 -21.83 2.85 -6.92
C LYS A 467 -23.13 2.45 -6.23
N TRP A 468 -23.67 1.27 -6.55
CA TRP A 468 -24.88 0.76 -5.91
C TRP A 468 -24.69 0.59 -4.40
N TRP A 469 -23.55 0.03 -3.99
CA TRP A 469 -23.22 -0.17 -2.58
C TRP A 469 -23.11 1.16 -1.83
N VAL A 470 -22.40 2.14 -2.39
CA VAL A 470 -22.20 3.45 -1.76
C VAL A 470 -23.51 4.25 -1.72
N GLN A 471 -24.33 4.22 -2.78
CA GLN A 471 -25.63 4.91 -2.79
C GLN A 471 -26.63 4.29 -1.82
N LYS A 472 -26.67 2.95 -1.71
CA LYS A 472 -27.61 2.25 -0.84
C LYS A 472 -27.24 2.34 0.63
N ILE A 473 -25.95 2.19 0.95
CA ILE A 473 -25.48 2.12 2.34
C ILE A 473 -25.05 3.50 2.85
N GLY A 474 -24.50 4.36 1.99
CA GLY A 474 -23.87 5.62 2.34
C GLY A 474 -22.39 5.46 2.71
N SER A 475 -21.55 6.40 2.27
CA SER A 475 -20.10 6.38 2.51
C SER A 475 -19.72 6.25 3.99
N PRO A 476 -20.33 6.98 4.95
CA PRO A 476 -19.98 6.86 6.37
C PRO A 476 -20.28 5.49 6.97
N ASN A 477 -21.38 4.85 6.57
CA ASN A 477 -21.76 3.52 7.06
C ASN A 477 -20.80 2.43 6.53
N ILE A 478 -20.22 2.61 5.34
CA ILE A 478 -19.20 1.68 4.81
C ILE A 478 -17.95 1.64 5.71
N PHE A 479 -17.59 2.74 6.37
CA PHE A 479 -16.46 2.72 7.32
C PHE A 479 -16.74 1.82 8.53
N ILE A 480 -17.98 1.80 9.03
CA ILE A 480 -18.40 0.87 10.10
C ILE A 480 -18.33 -0.57 9.61
N LEU A 481 -18.85 -0.84 8.42
CA LEU A 481 -18.78 -2.19 7.82
C LEU A 481 -17.33 -2.65 7.62
N ALA A 482 -16.43 -1.75 7.22
CA ALA A 482 -15.00 -2.05 7.10
C ALA A 482 -14.37 -2.38 8.45
N LEU A 483 -14.67 -1.61 9.51
CA LEU A 483 -14.20 -1.90 10.86
C LEU A 483 -14.70 -3.26 11.37
N LEU A 484 -15.99 -3.56 11.18
CA LEU A 484 -16.57 -4.86 11.56
C LEU A 484 -15.97 -6.02 10.74
N ALA A 485 -15.72 -5.82 9.44
CA ALA A 485 -15.05 -6.80 8.60
C ALA A 485 -13.60 -7.06 9.07
N TYR A 486 -12.88 -6.02 9.53
CA TYR A 486 -11.58 -6.19 10.17
C TYR A 486 -11.67 -6.99 11.48
N VAL A 487 -12.71 -6.77 12.31
CA VAL A 487 -12.96 -7.57 13.52
C VAL A 487 -13.13 -9.05 13.16
N CYS A 488 -14.00 -9.36 12.19
CA CYS A 488 -14.23 -10.73 11.74
C CYS A 488 -12.94 -11.39 11.22
N SER A 489 -12.19 -10.67 10.38
CA SER A 489 -10.93 -11.15 9.82
C SER A 489 -9.89 -11.42 10.92
N ALA A 490 -9.69 -10.47 11.83
CA ALA A 490 -8.71 -10.58 12.90
C ALA A 490 -9.05 -11.71 13.89
N ILE A 491 -10.32 -11.87 14.26
CA ILE A 491 -10.77 -13.02 15.06
C ILE A 491 -10.50 -14.33 14.31
N GLY A 492 -10.80 -14.39 13.02
CA GLY A 492 -10.51 -15.53 12.16
C GLY A 492 -9.02 -15.90 12.15
N TYR A 493 -8.12 -14.93 11.98
CA TYR A 493 -6.68 -15.15 12.04
C TYR A 493 -6.20 -15.60 13.43
N SER A 494 -6.81 -15.10 14.51
CA SER A 494 -6.46 -15.51 15.87
C SER A 494 -6.68 -17.01 16.14
N PHE A 495 -7.72 -17.60 15.52
CA PHE A 495 -8.04 -19.03 15.61
C PHE A 495 -7.51 -19.86 14.43
N LEU A 496 -6.67 -19.28 13.57
CA LEU A 496 -6.13 -19.97 12.41
C LEU A 496 -5.09 -21.02 12.84
N PHE A 497 -5.32 -22.28 12.47
CA PHE A 497 -4.36 -23.38 12.68
C PHE A 497 -3.77 -23.84 11.36
N ASP A 498 -4.63 -24.10 10.37
CA ASP A 498 -4.21 -24.40 9.00
C ASP A 498 -4.12 -23.10 8.19
N PRO A 499 -2.95 -22.76 7.61
CA PRO A 499 -2.75 -21.55 6.82
C PRO A 499 -3.68 -21.41 5.61
N TRP A 500 -4.14 -22.50 4.98
CA TRP A 500 -4.94 -22.42 3.76
C TRP A 500 -6.29 -21.74 3.95
N TYR A 501 -6.84 -21.76 5.17
CA TYR A 501 -8.05 -21.01 5.49
C TYR A 501 -7.86 -19.48 5.46
N SER A 502 -6.61 -18.97 5.39
CA SER A 502 -6.37 -17.54 5.18
C SER A 502 -6.99 -17.03 3.88
N LEU A 503 -7.06 -17.87 2.83
CA LEU A 503 -7.67 -17.51 1.55
C LEU A 503 -9.17 -17.23 1.68
N PHE A 504 -9.85 -17.92 2.59
CA PHE A 504 -11.26 -17.67 2.86
C PHE A 504 -11.45 -16.37 3.66
N LEU A 505 -10.56 -16.09 4.62
CA LEU A 505 -10.60 -14.85 5.40
C LEU A 505 -10.39 -13.62 4.52
N GLU A 506 -9.68 -13.75 3.40
CA GLU A 506 -9.51 -12.68 2.40
C GLU A 506 -10.81 -12.22 1.75
N VAL A 507 -11.94 -12.94 1.87
CA VAL A 507 -13.26 -12.43 1.43
C VAL A 507 -13.59 -11.11 2.13
N THR A 508 -13.15 -10.91 3.38
CA THR A 508 -13.35 -9.65 4.11
C THR A 508 -12.67 -8.44 3.44
N SER A 509 -11.69 -8.67 2.56
CA SER A 509 -11.00 -7.62 1.77
C SER A 509 -11.93 -6.78 0.91
N ILE A 510 -13.09 -7.33 0.53
CA ILE A 510 -14.15 -6.62 -0.19
C ILE A 510 -14.51 -5.33 0.55
N PHE A 511 -14.74 -5.42 1.87
CA PHE A 511 -15.12 -4.29 2.70
C PHE A 511 -13.91 -3.57 3.28
N THR A 512 -12.84 -4.30 3.65
CA THR A 512 -11.70 -3.70 4.36
C THR A 512 -10.74 -2.95 3.45
N TYR A 513 -10.77 -3.19 2.14
CA TYR A 513 -9.87 -2.56 1.17
C TYR A 513 -10.61 -1.98 -0.05
N HIS A 514 -11.38 -2.80 -0.76
CA HIS A 514 -11.92 -2.40 -2.08
C HIS A 514 -13.04 -1.36 -1.97
N LEU A 515 -14.15 -1.70 -1.31
CA LEU A 515 -15.28 -0.78 -1.12
C LEU A 515 -14.91 0.36 -0.16
N LEU A 516 -14.10 0.08 0.86
CA LEU A 516 -13.61 1.11 1.77
C LEU A 516 -12.93 2.23 1.00
N TRP A 517 -11.96 1.92 0.13
CA TRP A 517 -11.21 2.98 -0.56
C TRP A 517 -12.09 3.82 -1.48
N VAL A 518 -13.06 3.19 -2.17
CA VAL A 518 -14.05 3.92 -2.97
C VAL A 518 -14.85 4.88 -2.09
N ALA A 519 -15.34 4.42 -0.93
CA ALA A 519 -16.07 5.26 0.01
C ALA A 519 -15.22 6.41 0.58
N VAL A 520 -13.92 6.17 0.85
CA VAL A 520 -13.00 7.21 1.31
C VAL A 520 -12.84 8.32 0.27
N ILE A 521 -12.66 7.98 -1.01
CA ILE A 521 -12.50 8.97 -2.07
C ILE A 521 -13.79 9.77 -2.30
N LEU A 522 -14.93 9.09 -2.36
CA LEU A 522 -16.23 9.74 -2.54
C LEU A 522 -16.55 10.67 -1.36
N HIS A 523 -16.38 10.20 -0.12
CA HIS A 523 -16.58 11.03 1.06
C HIS A 523 -15.60 12.21 1.14
N SER A 524 -14.33 11.99 0.80
CA SER A 524 -13.33 13.06 0.73
C SER A 524 -13.70 14.12 -0.30
N HIS A 525 -14.32 13.73 -1.42
CA HIS A 525 -14.81 14.66 -2.42
C HIS A 525 -16.04 15.43 -1.93
N GLU A 526 -16.98 14.76 -1.26
CA GLU A 526 -18.20 15.36 -0.70
C GLU A 526 -17.90 16.43 0.37
N ILE A 527 -16.94 16.17 1.25
CA ILE A 527 -16.56 17.11 2.32
C ILE A 527 -15.63 18.23 1.86
N ALA A 528 -15.02 18.10 0.67
CA ALA A 528 -14.04 19.04 0.20
C ALA A 528 -14.69 20.35 -0.23
N PRO A 529 -14.31 21.50 0.37
CA PRO A 529 -14.80 22.78 -0.11
C PRO A 529 -14.22 23.08 -1.51
N GLU A 530 -14.90 23.97 -2.24
CA GLU A 530 -14.49 24.34 -3.59
C GLU A 530 -13.02 24.81 -3.65
N GLY A 531 -12.28 24.18 -4.57
CA GLY A 531 -10.85 24.43 -4.78
C GLY A 531 -9.92 23.73 -3.78
N LEU A 532 -10.40 22.76 -2.99
CA LEU A 532 -9.58 21.97 -2.06
C LEU A 532 -9.75 20.45 -2.22
N THR A 533 -10.34 20.00 -3.33
CA THR A 533 -10.62 18.58 -3.57
C THR A 533 -9.33 17.75 -3.61
N ALA A 534 -8.28 18.23 -4.29
CA ALA A 534 -7.03 17.47 -4.37
C ALA A 534 -6.34 17.36 -3.01
N THR A 535 -6.37 18.44 -2.22
CA THR A 535 -5.81 18.52 -0.87
C THR A 535 -6.49 17.53 0.06
N VAL A 536 -7.84 17.52 0.10
CA VAL A 536 -8.58 16.63 1.02
C VAL A 536 -8.36 15.17 0.66
N ILE A 537 -8.48 14.79 -0.63
CA ILE A 537 -8.24 13.40 -1.08
C ILE A 537 -6.79 12.97 -0.80
N SER A 538 -5.82 13.81 -1.14
CA SER A 538 -4.39 13.47 -0.94
C SER A 538 -4.04 13.34 0.53
N THR A 539 -4.58 14.22 1.38
CA THR A 539 -4.35 14.21 2.83
C THR A 539 -5.03 13.01 3.49
N ALA A 540 -6.28 12.70 3.12
CA ALA A 540 -6.98 11.51 3.59
C ALA A 540 -6.21 10.23 3.24
N GLY A 541 -5.68 10.15 2.01
CA GLY A 541 -4.81 9.05 1.61
C GLY A 541 -3.47 9.01 2.36
N GLY A 542 -2.87 10.16 2.64
CA GLY A 542 -1.67 10.26 3.48
C GLY A 542 -1.90 9.81 4.92
N ILE A 543 -3.06 10.13 5.51
CA ILE A 543 -3.43 9.68 6.86
C ILE A 543 -3.55 8.16 6.88
N HIS A 544 -4.25 7.56 5.91
CA HIS A 544 -4.47 6.12 5.87
C HIS A 544 -3.19 5.33 5.52
N TYR A 545 -2.51 5.68 4.43
CA TYR A 545 -1.40 4.88 3.87
C TYR A 545 0.00 5.32 4.33
N SER A 546 0.12 6.45 5.03
CA SER A 546 1.40 6.93 5.57
C SER A 546 1.36 6.95 7.11
N ILE A 547 0.59 7.85 7.73
CA ILE A 547 0.56 7.93 9.20
C ILE A 547 0.04 6.62 9.81
N GLY A 548 -1.09 6.11 9.30
CA GLY A 548 -1.65 4.81 9.68
C GLY A 548 -0.68 3.65 9.47
N LYS A 549 0.12 3.71 8.39
CA LYS A 549 1.20 2.75 8.15
C LYS A 549 2.26 2.78 9.25
N GLY A 550 2.71 3.98 9.63
CA GLY A 550 3.68 4.17 10.71
C GLY A 550 3.15 3.69 12.06
N SER A 551 1.93 4.10 12.44
CA SER A 551 1.31 3.69 13.72
C SER A 551 1.06 2.18 13.77
N GLY A 552 0.57 1.58 12.68
CA GLY A 552 0.33 0.15 12.61
C GLY A 552 1.61 -0.69 12.75
N SER A 553 2.72 -0.23 12.20
CA SER A 553 4.01 -0.91 12.33
C SER A 553 4.56 -0.83 13.75
N LEU A 554 4.42 0.34 14.39
CA LEU A 554 4.86 0.53 15.78
C LEU A 554 4.02 -0.30 16.75
N ILE A 555 2.70 -0.15 16.70
CA ILE A 555 1.76 -0.86 17.60
C ILE A 555 1.82 -2.37 17.32
N GLY A 556 1.77 -2.77 16.06
CA GLY A 556 1.83 -4.16 15.64
C GLY A 556 3.13 -4.85 16.05
N GLY A 557 4.27 -4.18 15.84
CA GLY A 557 5.58 -4.73 16.16
C GLY A 557 5.76 -4.98 17.66
N LEU A 558 5.40 -4.01 18.50
CA LEU A 558 5.51 -4.13 19.96
C LEU A 558 4.63 -5.27 20.50
N ILE A 559 3.39 -5.38 20.02
CA ILE A 559 2.46 -6.42 20.50
C ILE A 559 2.88 -7.80 19.99
N MET A 560 3.33 -7.90 18.73
CA MET A 560 3.77 -9.15 18.13
C MET A 560 5.00 -9.71 18.87
N ASP A 561 5.98 -8.86 19.17
CA ASP A 561 7.20 -9.24 19.89
C ASP A 561 6.92 -9.65 21.34
N SER A 562 6.04 -8.94 22.04
CA SER A 562 5.76 -9.19 23.46
C SER A 562 4.78 -10.33 23.72
N PHE A 563 3.78 -10.52 22.85
CA PHE A 563 2.63 -11.40 23.11
C PHE A 563 2.35 -12.41 21.98
N GLY A 564 3.09 -12.36 20.87
CA GLY A 564 2.89 -13.22 19.70
C GLY A 564 1.66 -12.87 18.86
N GLY A 565 1.53 -13.51 17.69
CA GLY A 565 0.53 -13.12 16.67
C GLY A 565 -0.92 -13.34 17.04
N ARG A 566 -1.26 -14.44 17.71
CA ARG A 566 -2.66 -14.74 18.06
C ARG A 566 -3.27 -13.68 18.97
N ILE A 567 -2.48 -13.20 19.95
CA ILE A 567 -2.90 -12.13 20.87
C ILE A 567 -2.92 -10.79 20.12
N ALA A 568 -1.93 -10.52 19.27
CA ALA A 568 -1.89 -9.30 18.46
C ALA A 568 -3.16 -9.10 17.61
N TYR A 569 -3.63 -10.15 16.93
CA TYR A 569 -4.90 -10.09 16.19
C TYR A 569 -6.11 -9.80 17.09
N ARG A 570 -6.17 -10.34 18.32
CA ARG A 570 -7.27 -10.05 19.25
C ARG A 570 -7.25 -8.60 19.71
N VAL A 571 -6.07 -8.05 19.98
CA VAL A 571 -5.93 -6.64 20.36
C VAL A 571 -6.39 -5.73 19.23
N ILE A 572 -5.98 -6.02 17.99
CA ILE A 572 -6.43 -5.28 16.80
C ILE A 572 -7.95 -5.39 16.62
N ALA A 573 -8.54 -6.59 16.82
CA ALA A 573 -9.98 -6.76 16.78
C ALA A 573 -10.70 -5.90 17.82
N ILE A 574 -10.18 -5.82 19.05
CA ILE A 574 -10.74 -4.97 20.11
C ILE A 574 -10.67 -3.48 19.73
N ILE A 575 -9.53 -3.02 19.20
CA ILE A 575 -9.35 -1.63 18.75
C ILE A 575 -10.36 -1.30 17.63
N CYS A 576 -10.53 -2.19 16.65
CA CYS A 576 -11.51 -1.99 15.58
C CYS A 576 -12.95 -1.98 16.09
N LEU A 577 -13.29 -2.86 17.05
CA LEU A 577 -14.63 -2.93 17.63
C LEU A 577 -14.97 -1.67 18.43
N ILE A 578 -14.04 -1.20 19.28
CA ILE A 578 -14.21 0.04 20.05
C ILE A 578 -14.39 1.23 19.08
N SER A 579 -13.55 1.31 18.04
CA SER A 579 -13.65 2.35 17.02
C SER A 579 -14.99 2.31 16.27
N ALA A 580 -15.49 1.11 15.94
CA ALA A 580 -16.78 0.95 15.27
C ALA A 580 -17.95 1.42 16.16
N VAL A 581 -17.90 1.10 17.46
CA VAL A 581 -18.92 1.54 18.43
C VAL A 581 -18.87 3.06 18.61
N ILE A 582 -17.69 3.65 18.84
CA ILE A 582 -17.55 5.11 19.00
C ILE A 582 -18.04 5.85 17.76
N TYR A 583 -17.62 5.42 16.57
CA TYR A 583 -18.02 6.07 15.33
C TYR A 583 -19.51 5.85 15.01
N GLY A 584 -20.06 4.67 15.34
CA GLY A 584 -21.48 4.39 15.23
C GLY A 584 -22.34 5.27 16.14
N ILE A 585 -21.94 5.43 17.40
CA ILE A 585 -22.59 6.35 18.35
C ILE A 585 -22.53 7.78 17.83
N TYR A 586 -21.36 8.22 17.34
CA TYR A 586 -21.21 9.55 16.76
C TYR A 586 -22.16 9.79 15.57
N LEU A 587 -22.24 8.84 14.63
CA LEU A 587 -23.18 8.94 13.50
C LEU A 587 -24.65 8.91 13.96
N TYR A 588 -24.97 8.14 15.00
CA TYR A 588 -26.31 8.09 15.57
C TYR A 588 -26.71 9.42 16.21
N ILE A 589 -25.87 9.97 17.09
CA ILE A 589 -26.08 11.30 17.71
C ILE A 589 -26.24 12.36 16.63
N ARG A 590 -25.34 12.35 15.63
CA ARG A 590 -25.39 13.31 14.53
C ARG A 590 -26.69 13.22 13.72
N ARG A 591 -27.19 12.01 13.46
CA ARG A 591 -28.48 11.82 12.78
C ARG A 591 -29.63 12.39 13.60
N ILE A 592 -29.67 12.12 14.91
CA ILE A 592 -30.70 12.67 15.79
C ILE A 592 -30.66 14.20 15.83
N CYS A 593 -29.50 14.80 16.08
CA CYS A 593 -29.37 16.25 16.13
C CYS A 593 -29.74 16.91 14.79
N PHE A 594 -29.50 16.25 13.66
CA PHE A 594 -29.89 16.77 12.36
C PHE A 594 -31.41 16.69 12.14
N THR A 595 -32.04 15.58 12.52
CA THR A 595 -33.51 15.44 12.46
C THR A 595 -34.18 16.45 13.39
N GLU A 596 -33.70 16.60 14.62
CA GLU A 596 -34.23 17.56 15.58
C GLU A 596 -34.09 19.01 15.10
N ASN A 597 -32.94 19.39 14.52
CA ASN A 597 -32.78 20.72 13.91
C ASN A 597 -33.68 20.94 12.69
N HIS A 598 -33.97 19.90 11.91
CA HIS A 598 -34.90 19.99 10.78
C HIS A 598 -36.35 20.15 11.26
N ASP A 599 -36.72 19.43 12.33
CA ASP A 599 -38.05 19.53 12.94
C ASP A 599 -38.25 20.89 13.61
N ILE A 600 -37.24 21.45 14.28
CA ILE A 600 -37.27 22.82 14.84
C ILE A 600 -37.43 23.84 13.72
N LYS A 601 -36.63 23.75 12.65
CA LYS A 601 -36.70 24.69 11.53
C LYS A 601 -38.05 24.65 10.81
N ASN A 602 -38.66 23.47 10.69
CA ASN A 602 -40.00 23.34 10.12
C ASN A 602 -41.06 23.94 11.04
N ARG A 603 -40.97 23.74 12.36
CA ARG A 603 -41.87 24.39 13.32
C ARG A 603 -41.75 25.92 13.29
N ASP A 604 -40.53 26.45 13.22
CA ASP A 604 -40.31 27.90 13.09
C ASP A 604 -40.91 28.44 11.78
N ILE A 605 -40.89 27.68 10.69
CA ILE A 605 -41.51 28.07 9.40
C ILE A 605 -43.05 28.05 9.51
N ASP A 606 -43.62 27.01 10.12
CA ASP A 606 -45.06 26.88 10.31
C ASP A 606 -45.60 27.99 11.24
N GLU A 607 -44.91 28.31 12.34
CA GLU A 607 -45.28 29.42 13.24
C GLU A 607 -45.21 30.79 12.54
N ASN A 608 -44.24 30.99 11.64
CA ASN A 608 -44.14 32.24 10.87
C ASN A 608 -45.24 32.36 9.80
N LEU A 609 -45.69 31.24 9.21
CA LEU A 609 -46.81 31.20 8.26
C LEU A 609 -48.15 31.48 8.95
N GLU A 610 -48.38 30.90 10.13
CA GLU A 610 -49.58 31.19 10.94
C GLU A 610 -49.64 32.67 11.35
N CYS A 611 -48.50 33.27 11.75
CA CYS A 611 -48.44 34.70 12.06
C CYS A 611 -48.73 35.60 10.83
N GLU A 612 -48.29 35.20 9.63
CA GLU A 612 -48.61 35.95 8.41
C GLU A 612 -50.09 35.86 8.04
N GLU A 613 -50.73 34.71 8.21
CA GLU A 613 -52.17 34.53 7.97
C GLU A 613 -53.01 35.34 8.96
N GLU A 614 -52.71 35.31 10.26
CA GLU A 614 -53.39 36.14 11.26
C GLU A 614 -53.22 37.63 10.96
N SER A 615 -52.03 38.07 10.51
CA SER A 615 -51.81 39.47 10.13
C SER A 615 -52.69 39.88 8.93
N LYS A 616 -52.83 39.01 7.92
CA LYS A 616 -53.66 39.27 6.73
C LYS A 616 -55.15 39.32 7.07
N GLU A 617 -55.61 38.49 8.00
CA GLU A 617 -56.99 38.55 8.49
C GLU A 617 -57.27 39.84 9.26
N ILE A 618 -56.34 40.28 10.12
CA ILE A 618 -56.46 41.55 10.86
C ILE A 618 -56.51 42.74 9.89
N TYR A 619 -55.62 42.80 8.90
CA TYR A 619 -55.63 43.84 7.87
C TYR A 619 -56.91 43.82 7.00
N ALA A 620 -57.45 42.63 6.70
CA ALA A 620 -58.71 42.50 5.95
C ALA A 620 -59.93 42.97 6.76
N LEU A 621 -59.92 42.80 8.08
CA LEU A 621 -60.94 43.29 9.00
C LEU A 621 -60.88 44.81 9.18
N GLU A 622 -59.69 45.39 9.27
CA GLU A 622 -59.51 46.85 9.35
C GLU A 622 -59.91 47.58 8.06
N SER A 623 -59.76 46.94 6.88
CA SER A 623 -60.15 47.54 5.59
C SER A 623 -61.67 47.60 5.32
N LYS A 624 -62.49 46.97 6.18
CA LYS A 624 -63.95 46.93 6.08
C LYS A 624 -64.67 47.88 7.05
N ILE A 625 -63.93 48.61 7.89
CA ILE A 625 -64.40 49.65 8.80
C ILE A 625 -64.06 51.00 8.16
#